data_AF-A0A0W1AXG6-F1
#
_entry.id   AF-A0A0W1AXG6-F1
#
_cell.length_a   1.000
_cell.length_b   1.000
_cell.length_c   1.000
_cell.angle_alpha   90.00
_cell.angle_beta   90.00
_cell.angle_gamma   90.00
#
_symmetry.space_group_name_H-M   'P 1'
#
loop_
_entity.id
_entity.type
_entity.pdbx_description
1 polymer ?
#
loop_
_entity_poly.entity_id
_entity_poly.type
_entity_poly.pdbx_seq_one_letter_code
_entity_poly.pdbx_strand_id
1 'polypeptide(L)'
;MICEKKSKRLEIVRSLVYEMQSNFKNQRAWAQLSGVSTFASMLAMRRGQDSEIAAIAGVLHDFYFYKTGINTFPGHNSADAVRPIIRSTQVFTDEEMSVILRSIFYQEDRHRVHGPDEEVIKDAILLQTYFQKTGNNFLKTDIHRLQNVFIELGIPEENVDMESNVDAEALNRKSKDRRLMLADFAEKLAGQNIIGVPENERYREICKYWPDSEIYKVLEGNWCAAFVYYCCMQVGILLPIRYPNRMYRLAGVGAWLDWAQLPETRFFYDAKQEEFNPSRGDIVIFEKLLSDNSHDHIGIVLACEDNKILIAEGNIDNKNCSSVLFRDRDHCILGYVRIDNGYHYQFNGEYIPFGC
;
A
#
# COMPACT_ATOMS: atom_id res chain seq x y z
N MET A 1 -31.90 -19.46 -1.37
CA MET A 1 -31.28 -18.27 -0.75
C MET A 1 -29.91 -18.53 -0.09
N ILE A 2 -29.78 -19.25 1.04
CA ILE A 2 -28.46 -19.41 1.70
C ILE A 2 -27.44 -20.18 0.84
N CYS A 3 -27.83 -21.33 0.29
CA CYS A 3 -26.98 -22.15 -0.59
C CYS A 3 -26.56 -21.39 -1.87
N GLU A 4 -27.48 -20.60 -2.41
CA GLU A 4 -27.28 -19.79 -3.62
C GLU A 4 -26.33 -18.60 -3.38
N LYS A 5 -26.49 -17.90 -2.24
CA LYS A 5 -25.57 -16.83 -1.81
C LYS A 5 -24.15 -17.37 -1.63
N LYS A 6 -24.01 -18.52 -0.97
CA LYS A 6 -22.72 -19.21 -0.75
C LYS A 6 -22.08 -19.66 -2.07
N SER A 7 -22.86 -20.21 -3.00
CA SER A 7 -22.39 -20.59 -4.34
C SER A 7 -21.86 -19.37 -5.10
N LYS A 8 -22.60 -18.25 -5.08
CA LYS A 8 -22.22 -17.01 -5.76
C LYS A 8 -20.95 -16.39 -5.17
N ARG A 9 -20.79 -16.38 -3.85
CA ARG A 9 -19.56 -15.93 -3.17
C ARG A 9 -18.35 -16.75 -3.59
N LEU A 10 -18.48 -18.07 -3.63
CA LEU A 10 -17.41 -18.96 -4.03
C LEU A 10 -16.99 -18.73 -5.49
N GLU A 11 -17.94 -18.50 -6.40
CA GLU A 11 -17.66 -18.15 -7.79
C GLU A 11 -16.92 -16.82 -7.93
N ILE A 12 -17.36 -15.78 -7.19
CA ILE A 12 -16.68 -14.48 -7.16
C ILE A 12 -15.24 -14.64 -6.68
N VAL A 13 -15.03 -15.29 -5.54
CA VAL A 13 -13.70 -15.50 -4.96
C VAL A 13 -12.80 -16.28 -5.92
N ARG A 14 -13.35 -17.30 -6.60
CA ARG A 14 -12.63 -18.02 -7.66
C ARG A 14 -12.24 -17.10 -8.82
N SER A 15 -13.14 -16.22 -9.27
CA SER A 15 -12.84 -15.22 -10.31
C SER A 15 -11.69 -14.30 -9.88
N LEU A 16 -11.73 -13.79 -8.65
CA LEU A 16 -10.67 -12.92 -8.10
C LEU A 16 -9.32 -13.61 -8.02
N VAL A 17 -9.33 -14.87 -7.61
CA VAL A 17 -8.14 -15.73 -7.64
C VAL A 17 -7.61 -15.87 -9.06
N TYR A 18 -8.47 -16.14 -10.04
CA TYR A 18 -8.02 -16.25 -11.44
C TYR A 18 -7.39 -14.95 -11.93
N GLU A 19 -7.92 -13.79 -11.54
CA GLU A 19 -7.31 -12.50 -11.86
C GLU A 19 -5.91 -12.34 -11.25
N MET A 20 -5.69 -12.81 -10.01
CA MET A 20 -4.36 -12.84 -9.40
C MET A 20 -3.37 -13.72 -10.17
N GLN A 21 -3.86 -14.83 -10.77
CA GLN A 21 -3.03 -15.81 -11.48
C GLN A 21 -2.56 -15.33 -12.85
N SER A 22 -3.21 -14.33 -13.45
CA SER A 22 -2.84 -13.84 -14.78
C SER A 22 -1.39 -13.33 -14.86
N ASN A 23 -0.84 -12.85 -13.73
CA ASN A 23 0.56 -12.41 -13.62
C ASN A 23 1.52 -13.50 -13.08
N PHE A 24 0.99 -14.50 -12.37
CA PHE A 24 1.79 -15.60 -11.82
C PHE A 24 1.21 -16.94 -12.27
N LYS A 25 1.80 -17.54 -13.32
CA LYS A 25 1.66 -18.98 -13.63
C LYS A 25 2.35 -19.84 -12.56
N ASN A 26 2.09 -19.61 -11.28
CA ASN A 26 2.82 -20.22 -10.19
C ASN A 26 1.89 -21.06 -9.32
N GLN A 27 1.91 -22.38 -9.52
CA GLN A 27 1.19 -23.34 -8.67
C GLN A 27 1.47 -23.13 -7.17
N ARG A 28 2.66 -22.59 -6.82
CA ARG A 28 3.02 -22.26 -5.43
C ARG A 28 2.18 -21.13 -4.84
N ALA A 29 1.85 -20.10 -5.63
CA ALA A 29 1.00 -18.99 -5.19
C ALA A 29 -0.39 -19.51 -4.80
N TRP A 30 -0.96 -20.37 -5.65
CA TRP A 30 -2.24 -20.99 -5.38
C TRP A 30 -2.20 -21.90 -4.15
N ALA A 31 -1.14 -22.71 -4.00
CA ALA A 31 -0.95 -23.55 -2.82
C ALA A 31 -0.84 -22.71 -1.53
N GLN A 32 -0.19 -21.54 -1.59
CA GLN A 32 -0.09 -20.61 -0.46
C GLN A 32 -1.47 -20.06 -0.08
N LEU A 33 -2.16 -19.41 -1.01
CA LEU A 33 -3.47 -18.79 -0.76
C LEU A 33 -4.53 -19.81 -0.33
N SER A 34 -4.57 -20.97 -1.00
CA SER A 34 -5.51 -22.05 -0.66
C SER A 34 -5.22 -22.64 0.72
N GLY A 35 -3.94 -22.75 1.08
CA GLY A 35 -3.53 -23.24 2.38
C GLY A 35 -3.91 -22.28 3.51
N VAL A 36 -3.65 -20.97 3.36
CA VAL A 36 -4.12 -19.95 4.32
C VAL A 36 -5.64 -19.98 4.43
N SER A 37 -6.36 -20.05 3.31
CA SER A 37 -7.83 -20.15 3.30
C SER A 37 -8.35 -21.37 4.08
N THR A 38 -7.73 -22.53 3.88
CA THR A 38 -8.11 -23.79 4.55
C THR A 38 -7.87 -23.69 6.06
N PHE A 39 -6.69 -23.22 6.47
CA PHE A 39 -6.39 -23.04 7.89
C PHE A 39 -7.28 -21.99 8.54
N ALA A 40 -7.55 -20.87 7.86
CA ALA A 40 -8.44 -19.82 8.35
C ALA A 40 -9.86 -20.36 8.58
N SER A 41 -10.40 -21.12 7.62
CA SER A 41 -11.71 -21.74 7.75
C SER A 41 -11.78 -22.69 8.95
N MET A 42 -10.78 -23.57 9.10
CA MET A 42 -10.69 -24.52 10.20
C MET A 42 -10.56 -23.83 11.56
N LEU A 43 -9.67 -22.84 11.69
CA LEU A 43 -9.48 -22.08 12.92
C LEU A 43 -10.73 -21.28 13.28
N ALA A 44 -11.39 -20.66 12.31
CA ALA A 44 -12.65 -19.95 12.53
C ALA A 44 -13.74 -20.89 13.07
N MET A 45 -13.92 -22.09 12.48
CA MET A 45 -14.86 -23.08 13.00
C MET A 45 -14.55 -23.44 14.45
N ARG A 46 -13.26 -23.64 14.77
CA ARG A 46 -12.81 -23.99 16.11
C ARG A 46 -13.06 -22.88 17.13
N ARG A 47 -12.95 -21.62 16.71
CA ARG A 47 -13.07 -20.42 17.55
C ARG A 47 -14.45 -19.77 17.53
N GLY A 48 -15.43 -20.42 16.90
CA GLY A 48 -16.80 -19.92 16.81
C GLY A 48 -16.97 -18.69 15.92
N GLN A 49 -16.06 -18.46 14.96
CA GLN A 49 -16.14 -17.40 13.95
C GLN A 49 -16.72 -17.93 12.63
N ASP A 50 -17.03 -17.03 11.70
CA ASP A 50 -17.58 -17.42 10.39
C ASP A 50 -16.48 -18.02 9.49
N SER A 51 -16.54 -19.35 9.34
CA SER A 51 -15.59 -20.13 8.55
C SER A 51 -15.53 -19.77 7.06
N GLU A 52 -16.62 -19.25 6.49
CA GLU A 52 -16.67 -18.83 5.09
C GLU A 52 -15.99 -17.48 4.93
N ILE A 53 -16.30 -16.53 5.81
CA ILE A 53 -15.68 -15.19 5.82
C ILE A 53 -14.16 -15.29 6.06
N ALA A 54 -13.74 -16.12 7.02
CA ALA A 54 -12.32 -16.37 7.28
C ALA A 54 -11.61 -17.01 6.07
N ALA A 55 -12.25 -17.98 5.41
CA ALA A 55 -11.70 -18.59 4.20
C ALA A 55 -11.50 -17.57 3.07
N ILE A 56 -12.44 -16.65 2.91
CA ILE A 56 -12.41 -15.58 1.90
C ILE A 56 -11.28 -14.59 2.20
N ALA A 57 -11.17 -14.12 3.44
CA ALA A 57 -10.06 -13.27 3.85
C ALA A 57 -8.70 -13.97 3.63
N GLY A 58 -8.61 -15.26 3.96
CA GLY A 58 -7.41 -16.07 3.74
C GLY A 58 -7.00 -16.22 2.28
N VAL A 59 -7.94 -16.26 1.32
CA VAL A 59 -7.60 -16.26 -0.12
C VAL A 59 -7.14 -14.88 -0.59
N LEU A 60 -7.72 -13.81 -0.04
CA LEU A 60 -7.53 -12.44 -0.53
C LEU A 60 -6.38 -11.69 0.15
N HIS A 61 -5.76 -12.25 1.18
CA HIS A 61 -4.80 -11.56 2.06
C HIS A 61 -3.60 -10.94 1.32
N ASP A 62 -3.11 -11.61 0.28
CA ASP A 62 -1.96 -11.16 -0.53
C ASP A 62 -2.36 -10.73 -1.95
N PHE A 63 -3.63 -10.32 -2.15
CA PHE A 63 -4.15 -9.89 -3.46
C PHE A 63 -3.21 -8.88 -4.15
N TYR A 64 -2.76 -7.86 -3.43
CA TYR A 64 -1.93 -6.80 -4.01
C TYR A 64 -0.57 -7.32 -4.50
N PHE A 65 0.07 -8.19 -3.71
CA PHE A 65 1.35 -8.79 -4.08
C PHE A 65 1.22 -9.63 -5.35
N TYR A 66 0.20 -10.48 -5.44
CA TYR A 66 0.00 -11.31 -6.64
C TYR A 66 -0.45 -10.49 -7.85
N LYS A 67 -1.06 -9.31 -7.65
CA LYS A 67 -1.42 -8.43 -8.77
C LYS A 67 -0.22 -7.63 -9.27
N THR A 68 0.66 -7.16 -8.40
CA THR A 68 1.68 -6.14 -8.74
C THR A 68 3.12 -6.64 -8.65
N GLY A 69 3.36 -7.76 -7.96
CA GLY A 69 4.69 -8.23 -7.58
C GLY A 69 5.34 -7.43 -6.44
N ILE A 70 4.64 -6.45 -5.85
CA ILE A 70 5.17 -5.57 -4.80
C ILE A 70 4.77 -6.09 -3.42
N ASN A 71 5.76 -6.31 -2.55
CA ASN A 71 5.58 -6.84 -1.20
C ASN A 71 5.72 -5.77 -0.09
N THR A 72 5.58 -4.50 -0.43
CA THR A 72 5.63 -3.40 0.54
C THR A 72 4.25 -3.21 1.13
N PHE A 73 4.12 -3.24 2.46
CA PHE A 73 2.84 -3.14 3.20
C PHE A 73 1.72 -4.06 2.67
N PRO A 74 1.95 -5.38 2.53
CA PRO A 74 1.01 -6.29 1.88
C PRO A 74 -0.37 -6.27 2.52
N GLY A 75 -0.51 -6.21 3.85
CA GLY A 75 -1.84 -6.09 4.48
C GLY A 75 -2.61 -4.84 4.05
N HIS A 76 -1.95 -3.68 4.11
CA HIS A 76 -2.56 -2.40 3.81
C HIS A 76 -2.97 -2.28 2.35
N ASN A 77 -2.05 -2.65 1.45
CA ASN A 77 -2.26 -2.52 0.02
C ASN A 77 -3.25 -3.58 -0.50
N SER A 78 -3.26 -4.81 0.06
CA SER A 78 -4.26 -5.83 -0.29
C SER A 78 -5.66 -5.43 0.19
N ALA A 79 -5.81 -4.92 1.41
CA ALA A 79 -7.11 -4.44 1.89
C ALA A 79 -7.65 -3.31 0.99
N ASP A 80 -6.80 -2.35 0.60
CA ASP A 80 -7.20 -1.29 -0.33
C ASP A 80 -7.56 -1.80 -1.73
N ALA A 81 -6.80 -2.76 -2.26
CA ALA A 81 -7.05 -3.35 -3.58
C ALA A 81 -8.35 -4.17 -3.61
N VAL A 82 -8.64 -4.92 -2.55
CA VAL A 82 -9.79 -5.81 -2.44
C VAL A 82 -11.09 -5.03 -2.18
N ARG A 83 -11.05 -3.95 -1.38
CA ARG A 83 -12.23 -3.18 -0.98
C ARG A 83 -13.18 -2.81 -2.14
N PRO A 84 -12.75 -2.15 -3.22
CA PRO A 84 -13.67 -1.78 -4.31
C PRO A 84 -14.26 -3.01 -5.01
N ILE A 85 -13.53 -4.12 -5.03
CA ILE A 85 -13.95 -5.34 -5.69
C ILE A 85 -15.05 -6.05 -4.90
N ILE A 86 -14.84 -6.29 -3.61
CA ILE A 86 -15.87 -6.94 -2.79
C ILE A 86 -17.12 -6.04 -2.65
N ARG A 87 -16.95 -4.71 -2.62
CA ARG A 87 -18.06 -3.75 -2.57
C ARG A 87 -18.93 -3.81 -3.82
N SER A 88 -18.33 -3.92 -5.01
CA SER A 88 -19.08 -3.94 -6.28
C SER A 88 -19.92 -5.22 -6.46
N THR A 89 -19.58 -6.29 -5.75
CA THR A 89 -20.29 -7.57 -5.87
C THR A 89 -21.68 -7.57 -5.21
N GLN A 90 -21.90 -6.71 -4.20
CA GLN A 90 -23.14 -6.63 -3.41
C GLN A 90 -23.58 -7.97 -2.78
N VAL A 91 -22.68 -8.93 -2.57
CA VAL A 91 -22.99 -10.23 -1.92
C VAL A 91 -22.55 -10.32 -0.46
N PHE A 92 -21.84 -9.31 0.03
CA PHE A 92 -21.37 -9.17 1.41
C PHE A 92 -22.10 -8.00 2.07
N THR A 93 -22.42 -8.14 3.36
CA THR A 93 -22.88 -7.00 4.18
C THR A 93 -21.70 -6.10 4.54
N ASP A 94 -21.98 -4.90 5.04
CA ASP A 94 -20.93 -3.96 5.48
C ASP A 94 -20.11 -4.54 6.63
N GLU A 95 -20.73 -5.30 7.53
CA GLU A 95 -20.05 -6.01 8.63
C GLU A 95 -19.14 -7.12 8.09
N GLU A 96 -19.64 -7.96 7.18
CA GLU A 96 -18.84 -9.03 6.56
C GLU A 96 -17.64 -8.46 5.80
N MET A 97 -17.85 -7.39 5.02
CA MET A 97 -16.75 -6.72 4.32
C MET A 97 -15.76 -6.08 5.31
N SER A 98 -16.24 -5.49 6.40
CA SER A 98 -15.38 -4.90 7.43
C SER A 98 -14.47 -5.96 8.06
N VAL A 99 -15.03 -7.12 8.41
CA VAL A 99 -14.28 -8.27 8.93
C VAL A 99 -13.21 -8.73 7.94
N ILE A 100 -13.57 -8.93 6.66
CA ILE A 100 -12.62 -9.35 5.61
C ILE A 100 -11.48 -8.34 5.50
N LEU A 101 -11.80 -7.06 5.34
CA LEU A 101 -10.81 -6.03 5.06
C LEU A 101 -9.90 -5.76 6.26
N ARG A 102 -10.42 -5.78 7.48
CA ARG A 102 -9.61 -5.64 8.70
C ARG A 102 -8.68 -6.83 8.91
N SER A 103 -9.18 -8.04 8.66
CA SER A 103 -8.37 -9.26 8.79
C SER A 103 -7.20 -9.27 7.81
N ILE A 104 -7.42 -8.80 6.58
CA ILE A 104 -6.36 -8.59 5.59
C ILE A 104 -5.42 -7.46 6.03
N PHE A 105 -5.96 -6.32 6.47
CA PHE A 105 -5.19 -5.13 6.82
C PHE A 105 -4.17 -5.39 7.95
N TYR A 106 -4.61 -6.06 9.02
CA TYR A 106 -3.80 -6.31 10.22
C TYR A 106 -2.96 -7.59 10.16
N GLN A 107 -2.91 -8.29 9.03
CA GLN A 107 -2.30 -9.62 8.91
C GLN A 107 -0.81 -9.69 9.32
N GLU A 108 -0.07 -8.59 9.18
CA GLU A 108 1.34 -8.48 9.56
C GLU A 108 1.54 -7.95 10.98
N ASP A 109 0.51 -7.36 11.58
CA ASP A 109 0.60 -6.76 12.90
C ASP A 109 0.40 -7.79 14.01
N ARG A 110 1.43 -8.60 14.21
CA ARG A 110 1.45 -9.69 15.19
C ARG A 110 1.88 -9.23 16.57
N HIS A 111 2.31 -7.98 16.73
CA HIS A 111 2.69 -7.40 18.01
C HIS A 111 1.47 -6.92 18.83
N ARG A 112 0.36 -6.61 18.15
CA ARG A 112 -0.90 -6.22 18.77
C ARG A 112 -1.98 -7.26 18.57
N VAL A 113 -2.76 -7.51 19.62
CA VAL A 113 -3.98 -8.32 19.56
C VAL A 113 -5.12 -7.47 19.01
N HIS A 114 -5.78 -7.96 17.97
CA HIS A 114 -6.93 -7.34 17.33
C HIS A 114 -8.21 -8.17 17.59
N GLY A 115 -9.25 -7.99 16.77
CA GLY A 115 -10.48 -8.77 16.88
C GLY A 115 -10.29 -10.25 16.53
N PRO A 116 -11.28 -11.09 16.87
CA PRO A 116 -11.16 -12.54 16.76
C PRO A 116 -10.89 -13.01 15.32
N ASP A 117 -11.52 -12.39 14.32
CA ASP A 117 -11.32 -12.73 12.90
C ASP A 117 -9.93 -12.33 12.40
N GLU A 118 -9.41 -11.17 12.83
CA GLU A 118 -8.05 -10.73 12.49
C GLU A 118 -7.01 -11.71 13.05
N GLU A 119 -7.21 -12.19 14.28
CA GLU A 119 -6.32 -13.16 14.92
C GLU A 119 -6.37 -14.54 14.25
N VAL A 120 -7.53 -14.96 13.72
CA VAL A 120 -7.65 -16.17 12.88
C VAL A 120 -6.75 -16.08 11.65
N ILE A 121 -6.76 -14.96 10.94
CA ILE A 121 -5.96 -14.81 9.71
C ILE A 121 -4.46 -14.79 10.00
N LYS A 122 -4.02 -14.10 11.06
CA LYS A 122 -2.61 -14.12 11.48
C LYS A 122 -2.11 -15.54 11.75
N ASP A 123 -2.92 -16.33 12.45
CA ASP A 123 -2.58 -17.72 12.80
C ASP A 123 -2.59 -18.64 11.57
N ALA A 124 -3.56 -18.47 10.68
CA ALA A 124 -3.65 -19.23 9.45
C ALA A 124 -2.42 -19.00 8.53
N ILE A 125 -1.95 -17.75 8.45
CA ILE A 125 -0.74 -17.40 7.69
C ILE A 125 0.50 -18.05 8.32
N LEU A 126 0.63 -18.05 9.65
CA LEU A 126 1.75 -18.69 10.33
C LEU A 126 1.74 -20.22 10.14
N LEU A 127 0.59 -20.88 10.30
CA LEU A 127 0.45 -22.31 10.03
C LEU A 127 0.86 -22.65 8.61
N GLN A 128 0.33 -21.91 7.63
CA GLN A 128 0.68 -22.13 6.23
C GLN A 128 2.18 -21.96 5.97
N THR A 129 2.77 -20.92 6.54
CA THR A 129 4.19 -20.63 6.40
C THR A 129 5.04 -21.77 6.99
N TYR A 130 4.64 -22.31 8.14
CA TYR A 130 5.29 -23.44 8.79
C TYR A 130 5.22 -24.72 7.94
N PHE A 131 4.03 -25.09 7.45
CA PHE A 131 3.85 -26.35 6.71
C PHE A 131 4.42 -26.33 5.29
N GLN A 132 4.59 -25.16 4.66
CA GLN A 132 5.16 -25.09 3.30
C GLN A 132 6.68 -24.94 3.24
N LYS A 133 7.33 -24.37 4.25
CA LYS A 133 8.76 -24.06 4.19
C LYS A 133 9.51 -24.84 5.27
N THR A 134 10.17 -25.92 4.87
CA THR A 134 11.12 -26.62 5.74
C THR A 134 12.35 -25.74 5.97
N GLY A 135 12.57 -25.30 7.22
CA GLY A 135 13.78 -24.54 7.62
C GLY A 135 13.65 -23.01 7.68
N ASN A 136 12.46 -22.47 7.98
CA ASN A 136 12.31 -21.02 8.20
C ASN A 136 12.77 -20.59 9.60
N ASN A 137 13.47 -19.45 9.66
CA ASN A 137 13.72 -18.72 10.91
C ASN A 137 12.47 -17.88 11.23
N PHE A 138 11.73 -18.26 12.26
CA PHE A 138 10.61 -17.48 12.77
C PHE A 138 11.09 -16.50 13.84
N LEU A 139 10.40 -15.36 13.96
CA LEU A 139 10.57 -14.49 15.12
C LEU A 139 10.12 -15.24 16.39
N LYS A 140 10.76 -14.95 17.53
CA LYS A 140 10.40 -15.59 18.81
C LYS A 140 8.92 -15.40 19.16
N THR A 141 8.35 -14.24 18.85
CA THR A 141 6.92 -13.95 19.04
C THR A 141 6.03 -14.83 18.16
N ASP A 142 6.45 -15.10 16.91
CA ASP A 142 5.72 -15.96 15.98
C ASP A 142 5.80 -17.44 16.39
N ILE A 143 6.93 -17.87 16.98
CA ILE A 143 7.09 -19.22 17.57
C ILE A 143 6.06 -19.43 18.68
N HIS A 144 5.98 -18.51 19.66
CA HIS A 144 5.01 -18.62 20.75
C HIS A 144 3.57 -18.62 20.26
N ARG A 145 3.27 -17.79 19.28
CA ARG A 145 1.95 -17.75 18.64
C ARG A 145 1.60 -19.08 17.97
N LEU A 146 2.54 -19.66 17.21
CA LEU A 146 2.37 -20.95 16.56
C LEU A 146 2.21 -22.10 17.57
N GLN A 147 2.98 -22.12 18.66
CA GLN A 147 2.85 -23.10 19.75
C GLN A 147 1.45 -23.09 20.35
N ASN A 148 0.90 -21.92 20.63
CA ASN A 148 -0.47 -21.80 21.14
C ASN A 148 -1.50 -22.39 20.16
N VAL A 149 -1.31 -22.17 18.86
CA VAL A 149 -2.16 -22.76 17.83
C VAL A 149 -1.99 -24.28 17.75
N PHE A 150 -0.79 -24.83 17.96
CA PHE A 150 -0.58 -26.28 18.02
C PHE A 150 -1.22 -26.92 19.25
N ILE A 151 -1.09 -26.30 20.43
CA ILE A 151 -1.78 -26.75 21.65
C ILE A 151 -3.29 -26.71 21.42
N GLU A 152 -3.80 -25.62 20.85
CA GLU A 152 -5.19 -25.52 20.41
C GLU A 152 -5.49 -26.73 19.51
N LEU A 153 -4.77 -26.96 18.43
CA LEU A 153 -5.04 -28.06 17.49
C LEU A 153 -4.76 -29.48 18.00
N GLY A 154 -4.19 -29.65 19.19
CA GLY A 154 -3.79 -30.95 19.73
C GLY A 154 -2.58 -31.57 19.04
N ILE A 155 -1.70 -30.73 18.47
CA ILE A 155 -0.47 -31.13 17.79
C ILE A 155 0.69 -31.11 18.81
N PRO A 156 1.45 -32.21 19.00
CA PRO A 156 2.56 -32.26 19.95
C PRO A 156 3.68 -31.26 19.62
N GLU A 157 4.23 -30.60 20.66
CA GLU A 157 5.29 -29.58 20.55
C GLU A 157 6.65 -30.12 20.02
N GLU A 158 6.86 -31.43 20.09
CA GLU A 158 8.13 -32.11 19.75
C GLU A 158 8.55 -31.97 18.26
N ASN A 159 7.74 -31.32 17.42
CA ASN A 159 8.01 -31.10 16.00
C ASN A 159 8.57 -29.69 15.67
N VAL A 160 8.75 -28.81 16.67
CA VAL A 160 9.13 -27.41 16.44
C VAL A 160 10.65 -27.22 16.58
N ASP A 161 11.43 -27.78 15.65
CA ASP A 161 12.84 -27.42 15.48
C ASP A 161 12.92 -26.03 14.83
N MET A 162 12.80 -24.96 15.63
CA MET A 162 12.79 -23.58 15.10
C MET A 162 13.94 -22.75 15.68
N GLU A 163 14.86 -22.37 14.80
CA GLU A 163 15.93 -21.44 15.10
C GLU A 163 15.35 -20.01 15.20
N SER A 164 15.59 -19.36 16.34
CA SER A 164 15.23 -17.96 16.56
C SER A 164 16.37 -17.04 16.11
N ASN A 165 16.07 -16.02 15.32
CA ASN A 165 17.02 -14.92 15.15
C ASN A 165 17.01 -14.01 16.39
N VAL A 166 18.20 -13.68 16.89
CA VAL A 166 18.40 -12.48 17.71
C VAL A 166 18.42 -11.32 16.72
N ASP A 167 17.52 -10.34 16.88
CA ASP A 167 17.48 -9.15 16.04
C ASP A 167 18.84 -8.43 16.09
N ALA A 168 19.64 -8.65 15.04
CA ALA A 168 20.91 -8.00 14.83
C ALA A 168 20.84 -7.14 13.56
N GLU A 169 19.84 -6.26 13.46
CA GLU A 169 19.88 -5.13 12.51
C GLU A 169 19.38 -3.85 13.15
N ALA A 170 19.92 -3.52 14.32
CA ALA A 170 19.84 -2.19 14.88
C ALA A 170 21.24 -1.61 15.03
N LEU A 171 22.07 -1.61 13.97
CA LEU A 171 23.29 -0.82 13.97
C LEU A 171 23.72 -0.48 12.53
N ASN A 172 23.77 0.83 12.29
CA ASN A 172 24.49 1.50 11.21
C ASN A 172 23.75 1.79 9.89
N ARG A 173 22.56 2.41 9.98
CA ARG A 173 22.10 3.29 8.89
C ARG A 173 22.67 4.68 9.13
N LYS A 174 23.83 4.99 8.52
CA LYS A 174 24.18 6.40 8.27
C LYS A 174 22.94 7.04 7.65
N SER A 175 22.39 8.06 8.32
CA SER A 175 21.22 8.79 7.84
C SER A 175 21.54 9.34 6.45
N LYS A 176 21.08 8.63 5.42
CA LYS A 176 21.10 9.13 4.04
C LYS A 176 20.01 10.18 3.98
N ASP A 177 20.33 11.34 3.45
CA ASP A 177 19.35 12.40 3.23
C ASP A 177 18.38 11.96 2.12
N ARG A 178 17.27 11.34 2.51
CA ARG A 178 16.27 10.80 1.60
C ARG A 178 15.59 11.90 0.80
N ARG A 179 15.48 13.13 1.32
CA ARG A 179 14.98 14.29 0.56
C ARG A 179 15.92 14.68 -0.56
N LEU A 180 17.23 14.74 -0.31
CA LEU A 180 18.20 14.97 -1.39
C LEU A 180 18.16 13.85 -2.43
N MET A 181 18.11 12.59 -1.99
CA MET A 181 17.95 11.45 -2.90
C MET A 181 16.66 11.53 -3.71
N LEU A 182 15.55 11.99 -3.12
CA LEU A 182 14.26 12.18 -3.79
C LEU A 182 14.40 13.17 -4.95
N ALA A 183 15.00 14.33 -4.71
CA ALA A 183 15.21 15.33 -5.74
C ALA A 183 16.16 14.83 -6.84
N ASP A 184 17.29 14.22 -6.47
CA ASP A 184 18.27 13.68 -7.44
C ASP A 184 17.64 12.62 -8.35
N PHE A 185 16.82 11.73 -7.76
CA PHE A 185 16.12 10.71 -8.51
C PHE A 185 15.04 11.31 -9.42
N ALA A 186 14.23 12.24 -8.90
CA ALA A 186 13.16 12.89 -9.63
C ALA A 186 13.69 13.71 -10.82
N GLU A 187 14.78 14.47 -10.63
CA GLU A 187 15.45 15.21 -11.69
C GLU A 187 15.91 14.28 -12.81
N LYS A 188 16.63 13.21 -12.44
CA LYS A 188 17.09 12.21 -13.41
C LYS A 188 15.95 11.51 -14.12
N LEU A 189 14.82 11.25 -13.44
CA LEU A 189 13.69 10.52 -14.00
C LEU A 189 12.84 11.42 -14.91
N ALA A 190 12.52 12.63 -14.48
CA ALA A 190 11.70 13.57 -15.24
C ALA A 190 12.39 14.04 -16.53
N GLY A 191 13.72 14.19 -16.50
CA GLY A 191 14.52 14.54 -17.67
C GLY A 191 14.60 13.48 -18.77
N GLN A 192 13.91 12.33 -18.63
CA GLN A 192 13.93 11.24 -19.61
C GLN A 192 12.76 11.27 -20.60
N ASN A 193 12.00 12.36 -20.63
CA ASN A 193 10.86 12.56 -21.55
C ASN A 193 9.89 11.36 -21.52
N ILE A 194 9.48 10.96 -20.32
CA ILE A 194 8.52 9.86 -20.15
C ILE A 194 7.20 10.33 -20.74
N ILE A 195 6.63 9.53 -21.65
CA ILE A 195 5.31 9.78 -22.25
C ILE A 195 4.31 8.88 -21.51
N GLY A 196 3.20 9.44 -21.05
CA GLY A 196 2.18 8.73 -20.28
C GLY A 196 1.29 7.80 -21.11
N VAL A 197 1.90 6.86 -21.83
CA VAL A 197 1.25 5.87 -22.68
C VAL A 197 1.75 4.45 -22.36
N PRO A 198 0.92 3.40 -22.50
CA PRO A 198 1.29 2.02 -22.15
C PRO A 198 2.55 1.50 -22.83
N GLU A 199 2.93 2.04 -24.00
CA GLU A 199 4.11 1.65 -24.76
C GLU A 199 5.41 2.10 -24.06
N ASN A 200 5.36 3.17 -23.25
CA ASN A 200 6.52 3.67 -22.52
C ASN A 200 6.80 2.82 -21.27
N GLU A 201 7.95 2.16 -21.26
CA GLU A 201 8.35 1.27 -20.16
C GLU A 201 8.40 1.97 -18.80
N ARG A 202 8.89 3.22 -18.75
CA ARG A 202 9.01 3.98 -17.49
C ARG A 202 7.65 4.38 -16.95
N TYR A 203 6.72 4.70 -17.84
CA TYR A 203 5.34 4.93 -17.44
C TYR A 203 4.72 3.66 -16.85
N ARG A 204 4.97 2.48 -17.46
CA ARG A 204 4.55 1.20 -16.87
C ARG A 204 5.13 0.96 -15.47
N GLU A 205 6.41 1.28 -15.27
CA GLU A 205 7.06 1.17 -13.96
C GLU A 205 6.45 2.09 -12.89
N ILE A 206 5.96 3.27 -13.28
CA ILE A 206 5.20 4.17 -12.39
C ILE A 206 3.81 3.58 -12.09
N CYS A 207 3.13 3.07 -13.12
CA CYS A 207 1.77 2.55 -13.01
C CYS A 207 1.67 1.23 -12.25
N LYS A 208 2.75 0.43 -12.17
CA LYS A 208 2.72 -0.92 -11.56
C LYS A 208 2.26 -0.97 -10.09
N TYR A 209 2.37 0.15 -9.38
CA TYR A 209 1.94 0.25 -7.97
C TYR A 209 0.42 0.23 -7.81
N TRP A 210 -0.34 0.47 -8.86
CA TRP A 210 -1.79 0.58 -8.78
C TRP A 210 -2.42 -0.67 -9.43
N PRO A 211 -3.20 -1.45 -8.67
CA PRO A 211 -3.62 -2.80 -9.09
C PRO A 211 -4.79 -2.81 -10.09
N ASP A 212 -5.29 -1.65 -10.48
CA ASP A 212 -6.46 -1.47 -11.34
C ASP A 212 -6.20 -1.98 -12.77
N SER A 213 -7.15 -2.67 -13.38
CA SER A 213 -6.99 -3.26 -14.72
C SER A 213 -6.81 -2.19 -15.81
N GLU A 214 -7.49 -1.06 -15.68
CA GLU A 214 -7.47 0.06 -16.63
C GLU A 214 -6.51 1.17 -16.18
N ILE A 215 -5.49 0.84 -15.38
CA ILE A 215 -4.64 1.86 -14.73
C ILE A 215 -4.02 2.84 -15.72
N TYR A 216 -3.58 2.37 -16.89
CA TYR A 216 -2.94 3.22 -17.88
C TYR A 216 -3.87 4.31 -18.41
N LYS A 217 -5.16 3.99 -18.54
CA LYS A 217 -6.22 4.92 -18.98
C LYS A 217 -6.63 5.86 -17.85
N VAL A 218 -6.70 5.35 -16.61
CA VAL A 218 -7.04 6.16 -15.44
C VAL A 218 -5.97 7.24 -15.18
N LEU A 219 -4.71 6.90 -15.39
CA LEU A 219 -3.57 7.82 -15.17
C LEU A 219 -3.18 8.63 -16.40
N GLU A 220 -3.77 8.37 -17.56
CA GLU A 220 -3.50 9.12 -18.79
C GLU A 220 -3.78 10.61 -18.56
N GLY A 221 -2.76 11.46 -18.75
CA GLY A 221 -2.86 12.90 -18.48
C GLY A 221 -3.09 13.28 -17.01
N ASN A 222 -2.99 12.35 -16.05
CA ASN A 222 -3.28 12.59 -14.62
C ASN A 222 -2.28 11.88 -13.68
N TRP A 223 -1.03 11.70 -14.12
CA TRP A 223 -0.05 10.86 -13.42
C TRP A 223 1.02 11.62 -12.62
N CYS A 224 0.83 12.90 -12.36
CA CYS A 224 1.78 13.72 -11.59
C CYS A 224 1.97 13.18 -10.15
N ALA A 225 0.91 12.85 -9.43
CA ALA A 225 0.99 12.27 -8.09
C ALA A 225 1.52 10.82 -8.10
N ALA A 226 1.19 10.03 -9.13
CA ALA A 226 1.77 8.70 -9.32
C ALA A 226 3.30 8.77 -9.55
N PHE A 227 3.78 9.77 -10.29
CA PHE A 227 5.20 10.04 -10.46
C PHE A 227 5.90 10.39 -9.13
N VAL A 228 5.31 11.28 -8.32
CA VAL A 228 5.86 11.63 -7.00
C VAL A 228 5.90 10.42 -6.07
N TYR A 229 4.83 9.61 -6.05
CA TYR A 229 4.77 8.35 -5.31
C TYR A 229 5.90 7.39 -5.74
N TYR A 230 6.06 7.18 -7.05
CA TYR A 230 7.12 6.35 -7.59
C TYR A 230 8.50 6.83 -7.13
N CYS A 231 8.79 8.13 -7.23
CA CYS A 231 10.06 8.71 -6.78
C CYS A 231 10.31 8.45 -5.29
N CYS A 232 9.31 8.61 -4.43
CA CYS A 232 9.40 8.31 -3.00
C CYS A 232 9.76 6.84 -2.74
N MET A 233 9.07 5.92 -3.41
CA MET A 233 9.31 4.48 -3.26
C MET A 233 10.74 4.09 -3.69
N GLN A 234 11.28 4.71 -4.74
CA GLN A 234 12.63 4.42 -5.23
C GLN A 234 13.76 4.87 -4.29
N VAL A 235 13.49 5.84 -3.40
CA VAL A 235 14.49 6.36 -2.45
C VAL A 235 14.24 5.91 -1.01
N GLY A 236 13.34 4.94 -0.81
CA GLY A 236 13.04 4.36 0.50
C GLY A 236 12.15 5.24 1.39
N ILE A 237 11.42 6.20 0.82
CA ILE A 237 10.27 6.83 1.47
C ILE A 237 9.06 5.95 1.16
N LEU A 238 8.93 4.87 1.94
CA LEU A 238 7.92 3.84 1.71
C LEU A 238 6.57 4.28 2.27
N LEU A 239 5.55 4.28 1.43
CA LEU A 239 4.15 4.59 1.77
C LEU A 239 3.23 3.47 1.25
N PRO A 240 2.08 3.20 1.90
CA PRO A 240 1.03 2.39 1.29
C PRO A 240 0.39 3.16 0.13
N ILE A 241 -0.25 2.46 -0.82
CA ILE A 241 -0.91 3.08 -1.99
C ILE A 241 -2.05 4.04 -1.59
N ARG A 242 -2.59 3.85 -0.39
CA ARG A 242 -3.55 4.72 0.28
C ARG A 242 -3.20 4.79 1.76
N TYR A 243 -3.10 5.98 2.31
CA TYR A 243 -2.98 6.13 3.76
C TYR A 243 -4.29 5.66 4.44
N PRO A 244 -4.25 4.86 5.51
CA PRO A 244 -5.46 4.30 6.11
C PRO A 244 -6.50 5.36 6.49
N ASN A 245 -7.78 5.01 6.33
CA ASN A 245 -8.91 5.90 6.62
C ASN A 245 -8.86 7.21 5.83
N ARG A 246 -8.37 7.18 4.59
CA ARG A 246 -8.42 8.31 3.65
C ARG A 246 -9.21 7.96 2.40
N MET A 247 -9.83 8.97 1.79
CA MET A 247 -10.74 8.81 0.67
C MET A 247 -10.04 8.44 -0.64
N TYR A 248 -8.81 8.93 -0.86
CA TYR A 248 -8.10 8.80 -2.12
C TYR A 248 -6.75 8.08 -1.97
N ARG A 249 -6.30 7.41 -3.05
CA ARG A 249 -4.96 6.83 -3.16
C ARG A 249 -3.93 7.93 -3.40
N LEU A 250 -2.66 7.69 -3.04
CA LEU A 250 -1.52 8.59 -3.30
C LEU A 250 -1.16 8.75 -4.79
N ALA A 251 -1.96 8.17 -5.69
CA ALA A 251 -1.98 8.51 -7.11
C ALA A 251 -2.70 9.85 -7.40
N GLY A 252 -3.40 10.42 -6.41
CA GLY A 252 -4.08 11.72 -6.53
C GLY A 252 -3.49 12.78 -5.61
N VAL A 253 -3.43 14.03 -6.08
CA VAL A 253 -2.79 15.15 -5.36
C VAL A 253 -3.46 15.43 -4.01
N GLY A 254 -4.79 15.38 -3.94
CA GLY A 254 -5.52 15.59 -2.68
C GLY A 254 -5.16 14.58 -1.58
N ALA A 255 -4.76 13.36 -1.94
CA ALA A 255 -4.30 12.37 -0.97
C ALA A 255 -2.97 12.76 -0.31
N TRP A 256 -2.07 13.40 -1.07
CA TRP A 256 -0.80 13.93 -0.53
C TRP A 256 -1.05 15.08 0.42
N LEU A 257 -1.98 15.98 0.07
CA LEU A 257 -2.36 17.11 0.91
C LEU A 257 -2.96 16.64 2.24
N ASP A 258 -3.97 15.76 2.19
CA ASP A 258 -4.63 15.19 3.37
C ASP A 258 -3.62 14.45 4.26
N TRP A 259 -2.80 13.56 3.66
CA TRP A 259 -1.75 12.85 4.39
C TRP A 259 -0.72 13.77 5.05
N ALA A 260 -0.30 14.85 4.38
CA ALA A 260 0.70 15.77 4.92
C ALA A 260 0.15 16.67 6.05
N GLN A 261 -1.17 16.83 6.15
CA GLN A 261 -1.83 17.64 7.18
C GLN A 261 -2.22 16.86 8.44
N LEU A 262 -2.04 15.54 8.44
CA LEU A 262 -2.43 14.71 9.59
C LEU A 262 -1.69 15.12 10.87
N PRO A 263 -2.32 14.99 12.05
CA PRO A 263 -1.69 15.31 13.32
C PRO A 263 -0.37 14.57 13.57
N GLU A 264 -0.22 13.36 13.03
CA GLU A 264 0.98 12.52 13.15
C GLU A 264 2.09 12.83 12.15
N THR A 265 1.79 13.48 11.01
CA THR A 265 2.77 13.81 9.97
C THR A 265 3.16 15.29 10.02
N ARG A 266 2.18 16.20 9.96
CA ARG A 266 2.36 17.66 9.95
C ARG A 266 3.47 18.13 9.01
N PHE A 267 3.52 17.54 7.81
CA PHE A 267 4.52 17.84 6.80
C PHE A 267 4.12 18.97 5.86
N PHE A 268 2.87 19.43 5.90
CA PHE A 268 2.38 20.51 5.04
C PHE A 268 2.69 21.90 5.60
N TYR A 269 3.19 22.76 4.72
CA TYR A 269 3.48 24.17 4.95
C TYR A 269 2.76 25.00 3.89
N ASP A 270 1.90 25.92 4.31
CA ASP A 270 1.16 26.80 3.39
C ASP A 270 2.12 27.80 2.72
N ALA A 271 1.94 28.06 1.43
CA ALA A 271 2.83 28.95 0.67
C ALA A 271 2.86 30.38 1.21
N LYS A 272 1.83 30.81 1.94
CA LYS A 272 1.73 32.15 2.56
C LYS A 272 2.44 32.24 3.92
N GLN A 273 2.98 31.14 4.45
CA GLN A 273 3.75 31.17 5.68
C GLN A 273 5.10 31.85 5.44
N GLU A 274 5.28 33.06 5.98
CA GLU A 274 6.49 33.89 5.79
C GLU A 274 7.80 33.18 6.21
N GLU A 275 7.72 32.23 7.13
CA GLU A 275 8.89 31.55 7.70
C GLU A 275 9.31 30.29 6.94
N PHE A 276 8.50 29.80 5.99
CA PHE A 276 8.83 28.58 5.25
C PHE A 276 9.58 28.89 3.95
N ASN A 277 10.86 28.52 3.90
CA ASN A 277 11.62 28.52 2.65
C ASN A 277 11.66 27.10 2.06
N PRO A 278 11.08 26.87 0.85
CA PRO A 278 11.19 25.59 0.17
C PRO A 278 12.64 25.25 -0.14
N SER A 279 12.92 23.96 -0.17
CA SER A 279 14.26 23.41 -0.33
C SER A 279 14.22 22.20 -1.26
N ARG A 280 15.39 21.86 -1.83
CA ARG A 280 15.55 20.67 -2.66
C ARG A 280 15.03 19.42 -1.91
N GLY A 281 14.15 18.67 -2.56
CA GLY A 281 13.53 17.46 -2.01
C GLY A 281 12.20 17.70 -1.28
N ASP A 282 11.75 18.95 -1.14
CA ASP A 282 10.37 19.22 -0.78
C ASP A 282 9.44 18.90 -1.98
N ILE A 283 8.20 18.57 -1.69
CA ILE A 283 7.17 18.36 -2.70
C ILE A 283 6.33 19.64 -2.75
N VAL A 284 6.02 20.14 -3.94
CA VAL A 284 5.15 21.31 -4.14
C VAL A 284 3.75 20.85 -4.56
N ILE A 285 2.72 21.43 -3.95
CA ILE A 285 1.32 21.24 -4.33
C ILE A 285 0.82 22.56 -4.94
N PHE A 286 0.26 22.48 -6.14
CA PHE A 286 -0.26 23.64 -6.86
C PHE A 286 -1.78 23.75 -6.70
N GLU A 287 -2.28 24.99 -6.65
CA GLU A 287 -3.69 25.35 -6.62
C GLU A 287 -4.08 25.97 -7.97
N LYS A 288 -4.92 25.26 -8.74
CA LYS A 288 -5.49 25.73 -10.02
C LYS A 288 -4.44 26.12 -11.05
N LEU A 289 -3.43 25.28 -11.21
CA LEU A 289 -2.37 25.51 -12.19
C LEU A 289 -2.76 25.00 -13.59
N LEU A 290 -3.48 23.89 -13.66
CA LEU A 290 -3.84 23.16 -14.89
C LEU A 290 -5.36 23.09 -15.13
N SER A 291 -6.17 23.34 -14.11
CA SER A 291 -7.64 23.30 -14.13
C SER A 291 -8.23 24.23 -13.06
N ASP A 292 -9.56 24.38 -13.05
CA ASP A 292 -10.26 25.15 -12.00
C ASP A 292 -10.43 24.38 -10.67
N ASN A 293 -9.98 23.12 -10.63
CA ASN A 293 -10.03 22.29 -9.42
C ASN A 293 -8.94 22.72 -8.44
N SER A 294 -9.24 22.60 -7.15
CA SER A 294 -8.23 22.82 -6.10
C SER A 294 -7.19 21.69 -6.11
N HIS A 295 -5.96 22.00 -5.67
CA HIS A 295 -4.87 21.04 -5.52
C HIS A 295 -4.70 20.12 -6.76
N ASP A 296 -4.60 20.72 -7.94
CA ASP A 296 -4.72 20.01 -9.22
C ASP A 296 -3.39 19.49 -9.79
N HIS A 297 -2.26 19.92 -9.23
CA HIS A 297 -0.94 19.47 -9.67
C HIS A 297 0.07 19.34 -8.55
N ILE A 298 1.10 18.53 -8.77
CA ILE A 298 2.15 18.23 -7.79
C ILE A 298 3.50 18.00 -8.48
N GLY A 299 4.59 18.39 -7.82
CA GLY A 299 5.96 18.20 -8.32
C GLY A 299 6.97 18.10 -7.18
N ILE A 300 8.23 17.80 -7.53
CA ILE A 300 9.35 17.73 -6.57
C ILE A 300 10.28 18.91 -6.82
N VAL A 301 10.57 19.67 -5.76
CA VAL A 301 11.45 20.84 -5.78
C VAL A 301 12.90 20.39 -5.96
N LEU A 302 13.56 20.91 -6.98
CA LEU A 302 14.96 20.64 -7.32
C LEU A 302 15.87 21.79 -6.90
N ALA A 303 15.40 23.03 -7.06
CA ALA A 303 16.08 24.25 -6.62
C ALA A 303 15.06 25.37 -6.43
N CYS A 304 15.39 26.34 -5.59
CA CYS A 304 14.61 27.55 -5.38
C CYS A 304 15.50 28.76 -5.70
N GLU A 305 15.03 29.58 -6.62
CA GLU A 305 15.58 30.90 -6.95
C GLU A 305 14.62 31.97 -6.41
N ASP A 306 14.99 33.25 -6.53
CA ASP A 306 14.22 34.35 -5.91
C ASP A 306 12.74 34.33 -6.32
N ASN A 307 12.44 34.31 -7.63
CA ASN A 307 11.07 34.36 -8.17
C ASN A 307 10.63 33.06 -8.87
N LYS A 308 11.46 32.02 -8.85
CA LYS A 308 11.19 30.77 -9.58
C LYS A 308 11.60 29.55 -8.78
N ILE A 309 10.90 28.46 -9.00
CA ILE A 309 11.25 27.14 -8.48
C ILE A 309 11.52 26.19 -9.65
N LEU A 310 12.66 25.51 -9.59
CA LEU A 310 12.96 24.40 -10.50
C LEU A 310 12.33 23.13 -9.95
N ILE A 311 11.55 22.45 -10.78
CA ILE A 311 10.74 21.30 -10.34
C ILE A 311 10.81 20.15 -11.35
N ALA A 312 10.73 18.92 -10.82
CA ALA A 312 10.51 17.71 -11.59
C ALA A 312 9.03 17.32 -11.54
N GLU A 313 8.42 17.09 -12.70
CA GLU A 313 7.00 16.75 -12.82
C GLU A 313 6.78 15.55 -13.74
N GLY A 314 5.74 14.76 -13.42
CA GLY A 314 5.29 13.65 -14.25
C GLY A 314 4.44 14.08 -15.45
N ASN A 315 3.48 14.98 -15.28
CA ASN A 315 2.56 15.40 -16.35
C ASN A 315 2.60 16.93 -16.50
N ILE A 316 3.54 17.44 -17.29
CA ILE A 316 3.67 18.89 -17.46
C ILE A 316 2.54 19.45 -18.33
N ASP A 317 1.89 20.52 -17.87
CA ASP A 317 0.92 21.31 -18.63
C ASP A 317 -0.17 20.48 -19.34
N ASN A 318 -0.59 19.35 -18.75
CA ASN A 318 -1.48 18.37 -19.39
C ASN A 318 -1.02 17.84 -20.76
N LYS A 319 0.28 17.86 -21.04
CA LYS A 319 0.89 17.34 -22.28
C LYS A 319 1.20 15.84 -22.21
N ASN A 320 0.85 15.20 -21.10
CA ASN A 320 1.07 13.77 -20.87
C ASN A 320 2.54 13.36 -20.96
N CYS A 321 3.46 14.23 -20.54
CA CYS A 321 4.90 13.95 -20.53
C CYS A 321 5.59 14.50 -19.27
N SER A 322 6.68 13.86 -18.87
CA SER A 322 7.53 14.34 -17.77
C SER A 322 8.49 15.41 -18.23
N SER A 323 8.85 16.33 -17.34
CA SER A 323 9.95 17.26 -17.59
C SER A 323 10.50 17.87 -16.30
N VAL A 324 11.67 18.49 -16.45
CA VAL A 324 12.23 19.43 -15.48
C VAL A 324 12.03 20.84 -16.03
N LEU A 325 11.37 21.71 -15.25
CA LEU A 325 11.04 23.07 -15.69
C LEU A 325 11.04 24.05 -14.51
N PHE A 326 11.06 25.34 -14.84
CA PHE A 326 10.82 26.39 -13.88
C PHE A 326 9.33 26.73 -13.82
N ARG A 327 8.81 26.92 -12.61
CA ARG A 327 7.53 27.60 -12.36
C ARG A 327 7.74 28.85 -11.52
N ASP A 328 6.85 29.82 -11.67
CA ASP A 328 6.84 31.03 -10.86
C ASP A 328 6.48 30.66 -9.41
N ARG A 329 7.23 31.22 -8.45
CA ARG A 329 7.07 30.93 -7.02
C ARG A 329 5.80 31.54 -6.44
N ASP A 330 5.31 32.63 -7.03
CA ASP A 330 4.14 33.36 -6.51
C ASP A 330 2.85 32.98 -7.26
N HIS A 331 2.92 32.01 -8.18
CA HIS A 331 1.81 31.63 -9.04
C HIS A 331 1.28 30.24 -8.72
N CYS A 332 0.01 30.17 -8.33
CA CYS A 332 -0.74 28.91 -8.19
C CYS A 332 -0.08 27.88 -7.27
N ILE A 333 0.70 28.28 -6.26
CA ILE A 333 1.25 27.37 -5.25
C ILE A 333 0.32 27.36 -4.04
N LEU A 334 -0.19 26.18 -3.68
CA LEU A 334 -0.95 25.97 -2.45
C LEU A 334 0.00 25.90 -1.24
N GLY A 335 1.07 25.13 -1.38
CA GLY A 335 2.04 24.92 -0.32
C GLY A 335 3.02 23.81 -0.65
N TYR A 336 3.80 23.44 0.36
CA TYR A 336 4.87 22.46 0.26
C TYR A 336 4.71 21.34 1.28
N VAL A 337 5.12 20.14 0.91
CA VAL A 337 5.21 18.97 1.78
C VAL A 337 6.69 18.66 2.02
N ARG A 338 7.14 18.81 3.26
CA ARG A 338 8.51 18.47 3.69
C ARG A 338 8.49 17.20 4.53
N ILE A 339 8.78 16.07 3.89
CA ILE A 339 8.82 14.75 4.54
C ILE A 339 10.08 14.66 5.41
N ASP A 340 9.92 14.33 6.68
CA ASP A 340 11.08 14.15 7.57
C ASP A 340 11.99 13.01 7.09
N ASN A 341 13.31 13.23 7.12
CA ASN A 341 14.30 12.25 6.66
C ASN A 341 14.31 10.96 7.49
N GLY A 342 13.80 11.00 8.72
CA GLY A 342 13.58 9.87 9.62
C GLY A 342 12.18 9.28 9.56
N TYR A 343 11.27 9.79 8.72
CA TYR A 343 9.90 9.30 8.62
C TYR A 343 9.86 7.83 8.19
N HIS A 344 9.18 7.01 9.00
CA HIS A 344 8.84 5.65 8.65
C HIS A 344 7.34 5.52 8.83
N TYR A 345 6.66 5.04 7.79
CA TYR A 345 5.23 4.80 7.87
C TYR A 345 4.91 3.83 9.01
N GLN A 346 4.02 4.26 9.90
CA GLN A 346 3.45 3.47 10.98
C GLN A 346 1.99 3.87 11.15
N PHE A 347 1.11 2.89 11.27
CA PHE A 347 -0.31 3.12 11.53
C PHE A 347 -0.71 2.54 12.88
N ASN A 348 -0.93 3.43 13.84
CA ASN A 348 -1.29 3.08 15.21
C ASN A 348 -2.79 3.22 15.50
N GLY A 349 -3.57 3.77 14.56
CA GLY A 349 -5.01 3.94 14.70
C GLY A 349 -5.81 2.66 14.47
N GLU A 350 -7.13 2.80 14.51
CA GLU A 350 -8.06 1.76 14.09
C GLU A 350 -8.40 1.91 12.61
N TYR A 351 -8.26 0.85 11.84
CA TYR A 351 -8.68 0.79 10.45
C TYR A 351 -10.20 0.70 10.31
N ILE A 352 -10.77 1.67 9.59
CA ILE A 352 -12.19 1.84 9.34
C ILE A 352 -12.39 1.79 7.82
N PRO A 353 -12.65 0.61 7.22
CA PRO A 353 -12.66 0.43 5.77
C PRO A 353 -13.71 1.27 5.02
N PHE A 354 -14.77 1.70 5.72
CA PHE A 354 -15.91 2.45 5.17
C PHE A 354 -16.13 3.82 5.83
N GLY A 355 -15.15 4.33 6.58
CA GLY A 355 -15.29 5.54 7.41
C GLY A 355 -15.04 6.88 6.71
N CYS A 356 -14.97 6.92 5.38
CA CYS A 356 -14.58 8.12 4.61
C CYS A 356 -15.43 8.34 3.38
#